data_AF-K0DWK0-F1
#
_entry.id   AF-K0DWK0-F1
#
_cell.length_a   1.000
_cell.length_b   1.000
_cell.length_c   1.000
_cell.angle_alpha   90.00
_cell.angle_beta   90.00
_cell.angle_gamma   90.00
#
_symmetry.space_group_name_H-M   'P 1'
#
loop_
_entity.id
_entity.type
_entity.pdbx_description
1 polymer ?
#
loop_
_entity_poly.entity_id
_entity_poly.type
_entity_poly.pdbx_seq_one_letter_code
_entity_poly.pdbx_strand_id
1 'polypeptide(L)'
;MIRTASVAAALCAACLTSACVHIGPSRLKADQVDYARALGDAKKREILAAVVGLRYGDAPAFLTVSSIIAAYTFDASGGATANAGSGSQPNYALATGSVSYSNHPTFTFTPTTGEAFASAYIRPLAPALVLPLAEGGIPIDLLLRITAQSVGGLQNGNALGGENSAGAPGFFELLRALRRLQLAGELNVESRKVGDKNDQMSVFLVMGATTSGDSPQITADVARVGKLLHLSSNTRSYEIVYGPSSAWQKADKIPMVTRSVLGILTDLGAQVQVPAERINDGSTKPTVGLIGGETRPTIIVHSGKTAPDNAYVMIPYGGSSYWVDRNDFDSKYAFTVVQNLMALAEADTSSKAPVVTIPAN
;
A
#
# COMPACT_ATOMS: atom_id res chain seq x y z
N MET A 1 -43.75 51.28 -8.50
CA MET A 1 -43.74 49.82 -8.27
C MET A 1 -43.15 49.01 -9.43
N ILE A 2 -43.21 49.46 -10.68
CA ILE A 2 -42.65 48.72 -11.85
C ILE A 2 -41.11 48.67 -11.85
N ARG A 3 -40.43 49.76 -11.47
CA ARG A 3 -38.95 49.83 -11.45
C ARG A 3 -38.27 48.89 -10.44
N THR A 4 -38.89 48.61 -9.30
CA THR A 4 -38.31 47.74 -8.25
C THR A 4 -38.39 46.26 -8.64
N ALA A 5 -39.44 45.86 -9.37
CA ALA A 5 -39.59 44.50 -9.89
C ALA A 5 -38.58 44.20 -11.03
N SER A 6 -38.31 45.17 -11.90
CA SER A 6 -37.32 45.03 -12.98
C SER A 6 -35.89 44.91 -12.46
N VAL A 7 -35.55 45.62 -11.38
CA VAL A 7 -34.21 45.54 -10.75
C VAL A 7 -34.02 44.20 -10.03
N ALA A 8 -35.06 43.68 -9.34
CA ALA A 8 -35.00 42.38 -8.70
C ALA A 8 -34.88 41.22 -9.72
N ALA A 9 -35.59 41.29 -10.84
CA ALA A 9 -35.48 40.31 -11.92
C ALA A 9 -34.09 40.32 -12.58
N ALA A 10 -33.50 41.50 -12.79
CA ALA A 10 -32.14 41.64 -13.32
C ALA A 10 -31.07 41.10 -12.34
N LEU A 11 -31.25 41.30 -11.02
CA LEU A 11 -30.36 40.74 -10.00
C LEU A 11 -30.44 39.21 -9.95
N CYS A 12 -31.65 38.64 -10.01
CA CYS A 12 -31.84 37.18 -10.05
C CYS A 12 -31.23 36.58 -11.32
N ALA A 13 -31.41 37.21 -12.48
CA ALA A 13 -30.80 36.77 -13.74
C ALA A 13 -29.26 36.82 -13.67
N ALA A 14 -28.68 37.87 -13.07
CA ALA A 14 -27.24 37.97 -12.88
C ALA A 14 -26.70 36.87 -11.94
N CYS A 15 -27.37 36.59 -10.82
CA CYS A 15 -26.97 35.51 -9.89
C CYS A 15 -27.04 34.11 -10.51
N LEU A 16 -28.01 33.84 -11.39
CA LEU A 16 -28.15 32.57 -12.09
C LEU A 16 -27.02 32.33 -13.10
N THR A 17 -26.53 33.37 -13.78
CA THR A 17 -25.43 33.24 -14.76
C THR A 17 -24.06 32.97 -14.13
N SER A 18 -23.81 33.44 -12.90
CA SER A 18 -22.55 33.19 -12.19
C SER A 18 -22.42 31.77 -11.60
N ALA A 19 -23.53 31.04 -11.43
CA ALA A 19 -23.52 29.69 -10.85
C ALA A 19 -23.09 28.60 -11.85
N CYS A 20 -23.31 28.80 -13.15
CA CYS A 20 -22.99 27.82 -14.20
C CYS A 20 -21.51 27.83 -14.62
N VAL A 21 -20.73 28.85 -14.25
CA VAL A 21 -19.31 29.00 -14.65
C VAL A 21 -18.37 28.04 -13.87
N HIS A 22 -18.86 27.42 -12.79
CA HIS A 22 -18.05 26.54 -11.93
C HIS A 22 -18.20 25.03 -12.18
N ILE A 23 -19.02 24.62 -13.16
CA ILE A 23 -19.15 23.23 -13.62
C ILE A 23 -18.16 23.05 -14.78
N GLY A 24 -16.93 22.64 -14.45
CA GLY A 24 -15.82 22.57 -15.40
C GLY A 24 -14.56 21.90 -14.81
N PRO A 25 -13.37 22.08 -15.43
CA PRO A 25 -12.12 21.36 -15.09
C PRO A 25 -11.67 21.45 -13.62
N SER A 26 -12.12 22.45 -12.87
CA SER A 26 -11.88 22.57 -11.42
C SER A 26 -12.57 21.47 -10.60
N ARG A 27 -13.73 20.96 -11.05
CA ARG A 27 -14.41 19.84 -10.41
C ARG A 27 -13.73 18.51 -10.70
N LEU A 28 -13.21 18.33 -11.92
CA LEU A 28 -12.37 17.17 -12.27
C LEU A 28 -11.15 17.04 -11.36
N LYS A 29 -10.48 18.16 -11.04
CA LYS A 29 -9.33 18.17 -10.11
C LYS A 29 -9.73 17.78 -8.68
N ALA A 30 -10.90 18.23 -8.20
CA ALA A 30 -11.40 17.86 -6.88
C ALA A 30 -11.77 16.37 -6.83
N ASP A 31 -12.51 15.89 -7.82
CA ASP A 31 -12.92 14.48 -7.93
C ASP A 31 -11.71 13.54 -8.06
N GLN A 32 -10.66 13.94 -8.79
CA GLN A 32 -9.43 13.15 -8.91
C GLN A 32 -8.78 12.87 -7.54
N VAL A 33 -8.73 13.87 -6.66
CA VAL A 33 -8.17 13.70 -5.31
C VAL A 33 -9.05 12.78 -4.48
N ASP A 34 -10.36 12.92 -4.56
CA ASP A 34 -11.30 12.08 -3.81
C ASP A 34 -11.30 10.62 -4.32
N TYR A 35 -11.17 10.41 -5.63
CA TYR A 35 -10.97 9.08 -6.21
C TYR A 35 -9.65 8.45 -5.77
N ALA A 36 -8.55 9.21 -5.78
CA ALA A 36 -7.25 8.71 -5.31
C ALA A 36 -7.30 8.31 -3.82
N ARG A 37 -8.00 9.09 -2.98
CA ARG A 37 -8.23 8.75 -1.56
C ARG A 37 -9.09 7.50 -1.41
N ALA A 38 -10.21 7.41 -2.14
CA ALA A 38 -11.10 6.26 -2.10
C ALA A 38 -10.41 4.97 -2.53
N LEU A 39 -9.55 5.04 -3.57
CA LEU A 39 -8.73 3.92 -4.01
C LEU A 39 -7.70 3.52 -2.96
N GLY A 40 -7.03 4.49 -2.34
CA GLY A 40 -6.10 4.24 -1.23
C GLY A 40 -6.79 3.58 -0.04
N ASP A 41 -7.98 4.03 0.34
CA ASP A 41 -8.76 3.45 1.43
C ASP A 41 -9.32 2.07 1.10
N ALA A 42 -9.69 1.82 -0.16
CA ALA A 42 -10.02 0.48 -0.64
C ALA A 42 -8.81 -0.46 -0.54
N LYS A 43 -7.61 -0.02 -0.95
CA LYS A 43 -6.39 -0.84 -0.87
C LYS A 43 -6.01 -1.17 0.57
N LYS A 44 -6.15 -0.23 1.50
CA LYS A 44 -5.94 -0.49 2.94
C LYS A 44 -6.88 -1.59 3.44
N ARG A 45 -8.17 -1.53 3.09
CA ARG A 45 -9.17 -2.54 3.47
C ARG A 45 -8.88 -3.89 2.84
N GLU A 46 -8.49 -3.93 1.56
CA GLU A 46 -8.09 -5.15 0.86
C GLU A 46 -6.89 -5.82 1.55
N ILE A 47 -5.85 -5.05 1.88
CA ILE A 47 -4.68 -5.57 2.61
C ILE A 47 -5.07 -6.11 3.98
N LEU A 48 -5.85 -5.35 4.77
CA LEU A 48 -6.29 -5.81 6.09
C LEU A 48 -7.17 -7.07 5.99
N ALA A 49 -8.07 -7.12 4.99
CA ALA A 49 -8.89 -8.30 4.71
C ALA A 49 -8.04 -9.52 4.36
N ALA A 50 -7.00 -9.35 3.53
CA ALA A 50 -6.09 -10.44 3.21
C ALA A 50 -5.28 -10.90 4.44
N VAL A 51 -4.75 -9.97 5.24
CA VAL A 51 -4.00 -10.28 6.47
C VAL A 51 -4.87 -11.06 7.46
N VAL A 52 -6.10 -10.62 7.70
CA VAL A 52 -7.04 -11.29 8.63
C VAL A 52 -7.55 -12.59 8.02
N GLY A 53 -7.89 -12.64 6.74
CA GLY A 53 -8.33 -13.87 6.07
C GLY A 53 -7.25 -14.96 6.14
N LEU A 54 -6.01 -14.63 5.81
CA LEU A 54 -4.88 -15.57 5.92
C LEU A 54 -4.64 -16.03 7.35
N ARG A 55 -4.90 -15.16 8.34
CA ARG A 55 -4.84 -15.53 9.76
C ARG A 55 -5.85 -16.63 10.11
N TYR A 56 -6.98 -16.71 9.40
CA TYR A 56 -8.00 -17.75 9.57
C TYR A 56 -7.95 -18.87 8.51
N GLY A 57 -6.95 -18.85 7.62
CA GLY A 57 -6.77 -19.86 6.58
C GLY A 57 -7.55 -19.62 5.29
N ASP A 58 -8.11 -18.43 5.09
CA ASP A 58 -8.79 -18.06 3.85
C ASP A 58 -7.80 -17.72 2.74
N ALA A 59 -8.19 -18.01 1.49
CA ALA A 59 -7.43 -17.59 0.32
C ALA A 59 -7.77 -16.14 -0.06
N PRO A 60 -6.78 -15.23 -0.14
CA PRO A 60 -7.03 -13.85 -0.53
C PRO A 60 -7.30 -13.74 -2.04
N ALA A 61 -8.16 -12.79 -2.40
CA ALA A 61 -8.38 -12.35 -3.77
C ALA A 61 -8.01 -10.87 -3.90
N PHE A 62 -7.34 -10.52 -4.99
CA PHE A 62 -6.92 -9.14 -5.26
C PHE A 62 -7.59 -8.59 -6.51
N LEU A 63 -8.03 -7.34 -6.43
CA LEU A 63 -8.68 -6.61 -7.51
C LEU A 63 -7.88 -5.35 -7.86
N THR A 64 -7.54 -5.20 -9.13
CA THR A 64 -6.92 -3.97 -9.64
C THR A 64 -7.96 -3.13 -10.38
N VAL A 65 -7.83 -1.79 -10.27
CA VAL A 65 -8.66 -0.86 -11.04
C VAL A 65 -7.98 -0.61 -12.37
N SER A 66 -8.59 -1.09 -13.46
CA SER A 66 -8.02 -1.01 -14.80
C SER A 66 -8.36 0.31 -15.51
N SER A 67 -9.55 0.87 -15.25
CA SER A 67 -9.96 2.15 -15.82
C SER A 67 -11.02 2.85 -14.96
N ILE A 68 -11.00 4.18 -15.01
CA ILE A 68 -12.02 5.07 -14.44
C ILE A 68 -12.55 5.93 -15.59
N ILE A 69 -13.83 5.78 -15.92
CA ILE A 69 -14.51 6.59 -16.95
C ILE A 69 -15.54 7.45 -16.26
N ALA A 70 -15.31 8.76 -16.19
CA ALA A 70 -16.27 9.72 -15.63
C ALA A 70 -17.13 10.32 -16.74
N ALA A 71 -18.45 10.15 -16.65
CA ALA A 71 -19.43 10.76 -17.55
C ALA A 71 -20.24 11.80 -16.78
N TYR A 72 -20.19 13.05 -17.26
CA TYR A 72 -20.91 14.18 -16.69
C TYR A 72 -21.99 14.63 -17.68
N THR A 73 -23.25 14.58 -17.27
CA THR A 73 -24.36 15.17 -18.04
C THR A 73 -24.89 16.38 -17.29
N PHE A 74 -25.01 17.48 -18.01
CA PHE A 74 -25.62 18.70 -17.53
C PHE A 74 -26.68 19.14 -18.54
N ASP A 75 -27.94 19.02 -18.14
CA ASP A 75 -29.08 19.40 -18.96
C ASP A 75 -29.78 20.57 -18.29
N ALA A 76 -29.78 21.71 -18.98
CA ALA A 76 -30.56 22.88 -18.62
C ALA A 76 -31.58 23.12 -19.73
N SER A 77 -32.87 22.98 -19.40
CA SER A 77 -33.95 23.25 -20.35
C SER A 77 -34.84 24.37 -19.85
N GLY A 78 -35.22 25.26 -20.76
CA GLY A 78 -36.08 26.41 -20.48
C GLY A 78 -37.10 26.55 -21.60
N GLY A 79 -38.37 26.64 -21.24
CA GLY A 79 -39.48 26.80 -22.18
C GLY A 79 -40.41 27.90 -21.73
N ALA A 80 -40.82 28.76 -22.67
CA ALA A 80 -41.88 29.74 -22.45
C ALA A 80 -43.03 29.41 -23.41
N THR A 81 -44.18 29.05 -22.85
CA THR A 81 -45.41 28.86 -23.62
C THR A 81 -46.36 30.00 -23.31
N ALA A 82 -46.74 30.74 -24.36
CA ALA A 82 -47.76 31.77 -24.29
C ALA A 82 -48.95 31.31 -25.13
N ASN A 83 -50.13 31.22 -24.50
CA ASN A 83 -51.36 30.90 -25.20
C ASN A 83 -52.24 32.16 -25.26
N ALA A 84 -52.54 32.60 -26.48
CA ALA A 84 -53.58 33.58 -26.75
C ALA A 84 -54.90 32.82 -26.95
N GLY A 85 -55.71 32.75 -25.90
CA GLY A 85 -57.00 32.08 -25.92
C GLY A 85 -57.99 32.81 -26.83
N SER A 86 -58.89 32.07 -27.47
CA SER A 86 -60.08 32.62 -28.12
C SER A 86 -61.34 31.89 -27.64
N GLY A 87 -62.37 32.64 -27.25
CA GLY A 87 -63.58 32.09 -26.64
C GLY A 87 -63.50 31.95 -25.11
N SER A 88 -64.00 30.84 -24.56
CA SER A 88 -64.19 30.60 -23.12
C SER A 88 -62.93 30.13 -22.35
N GLN A 89 -61.75 30.11 -22.98
CA GLN A 89 -60.49 29.78 -22.29
C GLN A 89 -59.65 31.03 -21.97
N PRO A 90 -59.12 31.17 -20.73
CA PRO A 90 -58.33 32.32 -20.32
C PRO A 90 -56.91 32.29 -20.90
N ASN A 91 -56.36 33.49 -21.16
CA ASN A 91 -54.95 33.66 -21.53
C ASN A 91 -54.04 33.20 -20.40
N TYR A 92 -53.02 32.41 -20.73
CA TYR A 92 -51.99 32.04 -19.77
C TYR A 92 -50.60 32.08 -20.41
N ALA A 93 -49.63 32.41 -19.57
CA ALA A 93 -48.22 32.33 -19.89
C ALA A 93 -47.57 31.41 -18.85
N LEU A 94 -46.88 30.38 -19.32
CA LEU A 94 -46.17 29.43 -18.48
C LEU A 94 -44.69 29.46 -18.85
N ALA A 95 -43.84 29.73 -17.85
CA ALA A 95 -42.40 29.56 -17.96
C ALA A 95 -42.01 28.31 -17.17
N THR A 96 -41.37 27.36 -17.81
CA THR A 96 -40.81 26.17 -17.18
C THR A 96 -39.30 26.22 -17.30
N GLY A 97 -38.62 25.84 -16.22
CA GLY A 97 -37.18 25.64 -16.19
C GLY A 97 -36.88 24.33 -15.48
N SER A 98 -36.04 23.50 -16.06
CA SER A 98 -35.46 22.34 -15.40
C SER A 98 -33.95 22.38 -15.50
N VAL A 99 -33.30 21.98 -14.40
CA VAL A 99 -31.86 21.78 -14.34
C VAL A 99 -31.66 20.38 -13.80
N SER A 100 -31.06 19.49 -14.58
CA SER A 100 -30.63 18.18 -14.14
C SER A 100 -29.12 18.02 -14.30
N TYR A 101 -28.50 17.54 -13.23
CA TYR A 101 -27.09 17.21 -13.18
C TYR A 101 -26.96 15.74 -12.81
N SER A 102 -26.20 14.99 -13.59
CA SER A 102 -25.82 13.62 -13.22
C SER A 102 -24.33 13.36 -13.45
N ASN A 103 -23.74 12.61 -12.54
CA ASN A 103 -22.38 12.09 -12.63
C ASN A 103 -22.41 10.59 -12.34
N HIS A 104 -22.05 9.78 -13.34
CA HIS A 104 -22.00 8.32 -13.24
C HIS A 104 -20.60 7.81 -13.62
N PRO A 105 -19.63 7.80 -12.68
CA PRO A 105 -18.33 7.20 -12.94
C PRO A 105 -18.47 5.68 -13.06
N THR A 106 -17.89 5.11 -14.11
CA THR A 106 -17.79 3.66 -14.31
C THR A 106 -16.39 3.20 -13.95
N PHE A 107 -16.31 2.30 -12.95
CA PHE A 107 -15.06 1.66 -12.52
C PHE A 107 -14.98 0.26 -13.13
N THR A 108 -13.89 -0.02 -13.85
CA THR A 108 -13.62 -1.36 -14.36
C THR A 108 -12.62 -2.06 -13.45
N PHE A 109 -13.06 -3.12 -12.78
CA PHE A 109 -12.21 -3.97 -11.96
C PHE A 109 -11.74 -5.18 -12.76
N THR A 110 -10.46 -5.51 -12.66
CA THR A 110 -9.91 -6.72 -13.27
C THR A 110 -9.35 -7.61 -12.17
N PRO A 111 -9.88 -8.84 -11.98
CA PRO A 111 -9.35 -9.73 -10.97
C PRO A 111 -7.96 -10.22 -11.37
N THR A 112 -7.01 -10.15 -10.45
CA THR A 112 -5.68 -10.70 -10.68
C THR A 112 -5.75 -12.22 -10.53
N THR A 113 -5.66 -12.95 -11.65
CA THR A 113 -5.79 -14.41 -11.70
C THR A 113 -4.67 -15.05 -12.54
N GLY A 114 -4.54 -16.37 -12.46
CA GLY A 114 -3.59 -17.14 -13.27
C GLY A 114 -2.14 -16.71 -13.06
N GLU A 115 -1.41 -16.53 -14.17
CA GLU A 115 0.03 -16.21 -14.15
C GLU A 115 0.33 -14.85 -13.50
N ALA A 116 -0.54 -13.84 -13.69
CA ALA A 116 -0.35 -12.53 -13.06
C ALA A 116 -0.40 -12.64 -11.54
N PHE A 117 -1.32 -13.46 -11.00
CA PHE A 117 -1.40 -13.73 -9.57
C PHE A 117 -0.18 -14.53 -9.09
N ALA A 118 0.20 -15.59 -9.82
CA ALA A 118 1.37 -16.39 -9.47
C ALA A 118 2.65 -15.55 -9.43
N SER A 119 2.86 -14.70 -10.43
CA SER A 119 4.06 -13.87 -10.53
C SER A 119 4.10 -12.75 -9.50
N ALA A 120 3.01 -12.02 -9.30
CA ALA A 120 2.99 -10.88 -8.38
C ALA A 120 2.86 -11.29 -6.90
N TYR A 121 2.11 -12.36 -6.59
CA TYR A 121 1.73 -12.68 -5.21
C TYR A 121 2.36 -13.94 -4.64
N ILE A 122 2.66 -14.93 -5.47
CA ILE A 122 3.19 -16.23 -5.02
C ILE A 122 4.71 -16.29 -5.11
N ARG A 123 5.31 -15.74 -6.17
CA ARG A 123 6.77 -15.72 -6.33
C ARG A 123 7.44 -14.82 -5.28
N PRO A 124 8.57 -15.25 -4.69
CA PRO A 124 9.38 -14.39 -3.82
C PRO A 124 9.84 -13.12 -4.53
N LEU A 125 9.84 -12.00 -3.80
CA LEU A 125 10.30 -10.72 -4.35
C LEU A 125 11.82 -10.74 -4.54
N ALA A 126 12.36 -10.43 -5.71
CA ALA A 126 13.80 -10.39 -5.88
C ALA A 126 14.45 -9.34 -4.95
N PRO A 127 15.60 -9.62 -4.29
CA PRO A 127 16.30 -8.62 -3.48
C PRO A 127 16.61 -7.32 -4.24
N ALA A 128 16.80 -7.41 -5.55
CA ALA A 128 17.00 -6.28 -6.46
C ALA A 128 15.80 -5.34 -6.58
N LEU A 129 14.59 -5.82 -6.31
CA LEU A 129 13.38 -4.99 -6.25
C LEU A 129 13.22 -4.35 -4.86
N VAL A 130 13.59 -5.09 -3.82
CA VAL A 130 13.30 -4.69 -2.44
C VAL A 130 14.33 -3.71 -1.90
N LEU A 131 15.62 -4.04 -1.95
CA LEU A 131 16.66 -3.30 -1.24
C LEU A 131 16.85 -1.84 -1.69
N PRO A 132 16.66 -1.45 -2.96
CA PRO A 132 16.72 -0.04 -3.36
C PRO A 132 15.72 0.85 -2.63
N LEU A 133 14.61 0.29 -2.11
CA LEU A 133 13.66 1.04 -1.29
C LEU A 133 14.32 1.60 -0.01
N ALA A 134 15.37 0.96 0.50
CA ALA A 134 16.12 1.45 1.65
C ALA A 134 16.98 2.69 1.32
N GLU A 135 17.44 2.84 0.06
CA GLU A 135 18.06 4.10 -0.42
C GLU A 135 17.02 5.22 -0.48
N GLY A 136 15.78 4.88 -0.87
CA GLY A 136 14.65 5.81 -0.91
C GLY A 136 14.15 6.29 0.45
N GLY A 137 14.85 5.99 1.54
CA GLY A 137 14.54 6.43 2.90
C GLY A 137 13.63 5.49 3.70
N ILE A 138 13.26 4.32 3.16
CA ILE A 138 12.54 3.32 3.94
C ILE A 138 13.50 2.71 4.99
N PRO A 139 13.10 2.61 6.27
CA PRO A 139 13.89 1.95 7.30
C PRO A 139 14.25 0.52 6.92
N ILE A 140 15.56 0.22 6.90
CA ILE A 140 16.07 -1.09 6.49
C ILE A 140 15.60 -2.22 7.42
N ASP A 141 15.45 -1.93 8.71
CA ASP A 141 14.90 -2.84 9.71
C ASP A 141 13.44 -3.19 9.40
N LEU A 142 12.59 -2.20 9.13
CA LEU A 142 11.19 -2.44 8.77
C LEU A 142 11.09 -3.22 7.45
N LEU A 143 11.86 -2.80 6.45
CA LEU A 143 11.87 -3.42 5.13
C LEU A 143 12.26 -4.90 5.20
N LEU A 144 13.37 -5.22 5.84
CA LEU A 144 13.85 -6.60 6.00
C LEU A 144 12.95 -7.41 6.94
N ARG A 145 12.38 -6.80 7.98
CA ARG A 145 11.42 -7.48 8.85
C ARG A 145 10.20 -7.97 8.08
N ILE A 146 9.69 -7.15 7.15
CA ILE A 146 8.57 -7.51 6.27
C ILE A 146 9.00 -8.52 5.21
N THR A 147 10.09 -8.23 4.48
CA THR A 147 10.38 -8.92 3.21
C THR A 147 11.34 -10.09 3.34
N ALA A 148 12.25 -10.13 4.31
CA ALA A 148 13.27 -11.17 4.39
C ALA A 148 12.75 -12.36 5.19
N GLN A 149 12.73 -13.55 4.59
CA GLN A 149 12.57 -14.80 5.32
C GLN A 149 13.87 -15.16 6.05
N SER A 150 15.03 -14.92 5.43
CA SER A 150 16.33 -15.06 6.09
C SER A 150 17.41 -14.18 5.47
N VAL A 151 18.40 -13.79 6.26
CA VAL A 151 19.58 -13.04 5.82
C VAL A 151 20.81 -13.65 6.48
N GLY A 152 21.82 -14.05 5.69
CA GLY A 152 23.03 -14.67 6.22
C GLY A 152 22.79 -15.99 6.96
N GLY A 153 21.66 -16.66 6.72
CA GLY A 153 21.24 -17.86 7.46
C GLY A 153 20.47 -17.57 8.76
N LEU A 154 20.39 -16.30 9.19
CA LEU A 154 19.53 -15.90 10.31
C LEU A 154 18.08 -15.88 9.85
N GLN A 155 17.25 -16.72 10.47
CA GLN A 155 15.83 -16.83 10.14
C GLN A 155 15.04 -15.69 10.77
N ASN A 156 14.14 -15.11 9.98
CA ASN A 156 13.10 -14.22 10.48
C ASN A 156 11.93 -15.07 11.03
N GLY A 157 10.97 -14.43 11.69
CA GLY A 157 9.72 -15.06 12.11
C GLY A 157 9.00 -15.76 10.95
N ASN A 158 8.30 -16.84 11.25
CA ASN A 158 7.52 -17.58 10.30
C ASN A 158 6.24 -18.11 10.96
N ALA A 159 5.09 -17.62 10.50
CA ALA A 159 3.75 -18.05 10.89
C ALA A 159 3.58 -19.59 10.96
N LEU A 160 4.23 -20.33 10.06
CA LEU A 160 4.12 -21.78 9.95
C LEU A 160 5.37 -22.51 10.49
N GLY A 161 6.27 -21.82 11.18
CA GLY A 161 7.56 -22.33 11.64
C GLY A 161 7.53 -23.23 12.89
N GLY A 162 6.35 -23.53 13.44
CA GLY A 162 6.21 -24.35 14.65
C GLY A 162 6.93 -23.72 15.84
N GLU A 163 7.77 -24.49 16.53
CA GLU A 163 8.58 -24.04 17.68
C GLU A 163 9.54 -22.89 17.33
N ASN A 164 9.98 -22.81 16.07
CA ASN A 164 10.86 -21.75 15.56
C ASN A 164 10.08 -20.60 14.89
N SER A 165 8.77 -20.51 15.10
CA SER A 165 7.92 -19.49 14.47
C SER A 165 8.30 -18.05 14.81
N ALA A 166 8.96 -17.82 15.95
CA ALA A 166 9.41 -16.50 16.35
C ALA A 166 10.71 -16.04 15.64
N GLY A 167 11.44 -16.94 14.96
CA GLY A 167 12.69 -16.65 14.26
C GLY A 167 13.94 -16.79 15.12
N ALA A 168 15.08 -16.28 14.64
CA ALA A 168 16.35 -16.28 15.37
C ALA A 168 16.60 -14.92 16.06
N PRO A 169 16.99 -14.87 17.35
CA PRO A 169 17.30 -13.61 18.03
C PRO A 169 18.35 -12.75 17.30
N GLY A 170 19.36 -13.39 16.71
CA GLY A 170 20.41 -12.72 15.94
C GLY A 170 19.89 -11.98 14.69
N PHE A 171 18.74 -12.39 14.13
CA PHE A 171 18.11 -11.66 13.03
C PHE A 171 17.65 -10.26 13.48
N PHE A 172 17.02 -10.14 14.64
CA PHE A 172 16.55 -8.85 15.16
C PHE A 172 17.71 -7.98 15.69
N GLU A 173 18.79 -8.61 16.17
CA GLU A 173 20.04 -7.88 16.46
C GLU A 173 20.66 -7.28 15.19
N LEU A 174 20.65 -8.05 14.09
CA LEU A 174 21.11 -7.58 12.79
C LEU A 174 20.29 -6.37 12.32
N LEU A 175 18.96 -6.44 12.36
CA LEU A 175 18.09 -5.34 11.94
C LEU A 175 18.37 -4.05 12.71
N ARG A 176 18.50 -4.15 14.04
CA ARG A 176 18.80 -2.99 14.90
C ARG A 176 20.16 -2.39 14.58
N ALA A 177 21.18 -3.21 14.31
CA ALA A 177 22.50 -2.71 13.90
C ALA A 177 22.44 -2.03 12.53
N LEU A 178 21.81 -2.66 11.53
CA LEU A 178 21.62 -2.06 10.21
C LEU A 178 20.86 -0.74 10.26
N ARG A 179 19.81 -0.64 11.09
CA ARG A 179 19.07 0.61 11.27
C ARG A 179 19.93 1.73 11.85
N ARG A 180 20.77 1.43 12.84
CA ARG A 180 21.70 2.43 13.40
C ARG A 180 22.72 2.88 12.36
N LEU A 181 23.26 1.96 11.56
CA LEU A 181 24.17 2.30 10.46
C LEU A 181 23.46 3.16 9.39
N GLN A 182 22.21 2.84 9.04
CA GLN A 182 21.41 3.63 8.10
C GLN A 182 21.17 5.06 8.60
N LEU A 183 20.79 5.22 9.88
CA LEU A 183 20.59 6.53 10.49
C LEU A 183 21.88 7.36 10.58
N ALA A 184 23.03 6.71 10.65
CA ALA A 184 24.34 7.36 10.64
C ALA A 184 24.86 7.69 9.23
N GLY A 185 24.15 7.28 8.16
CA GLY A 185 24.61 7.41 6.78
C GLY A 185 25.71 6.42 6.37
N GLU A 186 26.02 5.45 7.24
CA GLU A 186 27.10 4.47 7.08
C GLU A 186 26.65 3.19 6.38
N LEU A 187 25.36 3.09 6.05
CA LEU A 187 24.77 2.00 5.27
C LEU A 187 24.26 2.54 3.94
N ASN A 188 24.84 2.07 2.85
CA ASN A 188 24.37 2.35 1.51
C ASN A 188 23.99 1.03 0.84
N VAL A 189 22.89 1.05 0.10
CA VAL A 189 22.57 -0.01 -0.85
C VAL A 189 23.03 0.50 -2.20
N GLU A 190 23.60 -0.33 -3.06
CA GLU A 190 23.98 0.08 -4.40
C GLU A 190 23.51 -0.95 -5.41
N SER A 191 22.94 -0.49 -6.52
CA SER A 191 22.58 -1.35 -7.65
C SER A 191 23.62 -1.23 -8.75
N ARG A 192 24.29 -2.34 -9.09
CA ARG A 192 25.34 -2.38 -10.12
C ARG A 192 25.02 -3.45 -11.15
N LYS A 193 25.31 -3.18 -12.42
CA LYS A 193 25.33 -4.21 -13.47
C LYS A 193 26.56 -5.09 -13.28
N VAL A 194 26.38 -6.39 -13.20
CA VAL A 194 27.48 -7.35 -13.04
C VAL A 194 27.65 -8.14 -14.35
N GLY A 195 28.72 -7.83 -15.08
CA GLY A 195 29.14 -8.50 -16.32
C GLY A 195 28.72 -7.77 -17.61
N ASP A 196 29.53 -7.93 -18.67
CA ASP A 196 29.32 -7.31 -20.00
C ASP A 196 28.19 -7.93 -20.82
N LYS A 197 27.65 -9.09 -20.41
CA LYS A 197 26.69 -9.89 -21.21
C LYS A 197 25.33 -10.12 -20.55
N ASN A 198 25.14 -9.78 -19.28
CA ASN A 198 23.87 -9.94 -18.58
C ASN A 198 23.40 -8.58 -18.05
N ASP A 199 22.20 -8.17 -18.46
CA ASP A 199 21.51 -6.97 -17.97
C ASP A 199 20.97 -7.16 -16.53
N GLN A 200 21.57 -8.08 -15.76
CA GLN A 200 21.14 -8.40 -14.39
C GLN A 200 21.73 -7.37 -13.43
N MET A 201 20.84 -6.62 -12.78
CA MET A 201 21.17 -5.70 -11.71
C MET A 201 21.44 -6.52 -10.43
N SER A 202 22.68 -6.53 -9.97
CA SER A 202 23.02 -7.04 -8.64
C SER A 202 22.95 -5.91 -7.63
N VAL A 203 22.59 -6.25 -6.40
CA VAL A 203 22.56 -5.30 -5.28
C VAL A 203 23.71 -5.56 -4.34
N PHE A 204 24.33 -4.48 -3.87
CA PHE A 204 25.42 -4.51 -2.90
C PHE A 204 25.02 -3.75 -1.65
N LEU A 205 25.42 -4.27 -0.50
CA LEU A 205 25.37 -3.57 0.77
C LEU A 205 26.76 -3.00 1.05
N VAL A 206 26.87 -1.69 1.14
CA VAL A 206 28.11 -0.97 1.43
C VAL A 206 28.04 -0.40 2.84
N MET A 207 29.01 -0.78 3.68
CA MET A 207 29.04 -0.41 5.09
C MET A 207 30.35 0.26 5.47
N GLY A 208 30.27 1.35 6.24
CA GLY A 208 31.47 2.03 6.74
C GLY A 208 32.27 2.75 5.66
N ALA A 209 31.66 3.11 4.52
CA ALA A 209 32.35 3.78 3.42
C ALA A 209 32.36 5.31 3.57
N THR A 210 31.55 5.85 4.48
CA THR A 210 31.49 7.28 4.74
C THR A 210 32.34 7.67 5.94
N THR A 211 32.73 8.94 6.03
CA THR A 211 33.54 9.50 7.13
C THR A 211 32.71 10.38 8.06
N SER A 212 31.40 10.47 7.82
CA SER A 212 30.47 11.34 8.53
C SER A 212 29.99 10.77 9.87
N GLY A 213 30.13 9.47 10.10
CA GLY A 213 29.61 8.75 11.27
C GLY A 213 30.68 8.12 12.18
N ASP A 214 31.90 8.67 12.26
CA ASP A 214 32.97 8.12 13.11
C ASP A 214 32.62 8.20 14.60
N SER A 215 32.01 7.12 15.10
CA SER A 215 31.68 6.91 16.51
C SER A 215 32.02 5.48 16.94
N PRO A 216 32.49 5.25 18.19
CA PRO A 216 32.72 3.91 18.71
C PRO A 216 31.49 2.99 18.60
N GLN A 217 30.27 3.55 18.69
CA GLN A 217 29.05 2.75 18.54
C GLN A 217 28.86 2.25 17.10
N ILE A 218 29.16 3.09 16.10
CA ILE A 218 29.05 2.74 14.69
C ILE A 218 30.09 1.68 14.31
N THR A 219 31.33 1.83 14.76
CA THR A 219 32.37 0.81 14.55
C THR A 219 31.98 -0.54 15.17
N ALA A 220 31.38 -0.51 16.38
CA ALA A 220 30.87 -1.71 17.03
C ALA A 220 29.69 -2.33 16.26
N ASP A 221 28.82 -1.53 15.65
CA ASP A 221 27.72 -2.03 14.83
C ASP A 221 28.19 -2.63 13.51
N VAL A 222 29.18 -2.04 12.82
CA VAL A 222 29.81 -2.65 11.63
C VAL A 222 30.42 -4.00 12.00
N ALA A 223 31.17 -4.08 13.11
CA ALA A 223 31.76 -5.32 13.58
C ALA A 223 30.69 -6.37 13.97
N ARG A 224 29.58 -5.93 14.56
CA ARG A 224 28.44 -6.80 14.91
C ARG A 224 27.77 -7.37 13.67
N VAL A 225 27.48 -6.54 12.65
CA VAL A 225 26.93 -7.02 11.37
C VAL A 225 27.88 -8.00 10.72
N GLY A 226 29.18 -7.69 10.67
CA GLY A 226 30.20 -8.57 10.12
C GLY A 226 30.24 -9.93 10.83
N LYS A 227 30.15 -9.95 12.16
CA LYS A 227 30.09 -11.19 12.95
C LYS A 227 28.80 -11.99 12.68
N LEU A 228 27.64 -11.33 12.68
CA LEU A 228 26.33 -11.99 12.51
C LEU A 228 26.17 -12.62 11.12
N LEU A 229 26.76 -12.00 10.10
CA LEU A 229 26.67 -12.44 8.71
C LEU A 229 27.91 -13.18 8.22
N HIS A 230 28.90 -13.42 9.09
CA HIS A 230 30.20 -14.05 8.78
C HIS A 230 30.93 -13.37 7.60
N LEU A 231 30.97 -12.04 7.61
CA LEU A 231 31.54 -11.23 6.54
C LEU A 231 33.04 -10.99 6.74
N SER A 232 33.74 -10.85 5.61
CA SER A 232 35.16 -10.49 5.58
C SER A 232 35.35 -9.01 5.95
N SER A 233 36.35 -8.71 6.76
CA SER A 233 36.76 -7.33 7.06
C SER A 233 37.61 -6.69 5.95
N ASN A 234 37.97 -7.44 4.89
CA ASN A 234 38.84 -6.96 3.81
C ASN A 234 38.09 -6.13 2.75
N THR A 235 36.76 -6.18 2.75
CA THR A 235 35.90 -5.39 1.86
C THR A 235 34.87 -4.65 2.69
N ARG A 236 34.37 -3.54 2.14
CA ARG A 236 33.24 -2.78 2.69
C ARG A 236 31.98 -2.92 1.85
N SER A 237 32.07 -3.65 0.74
CA SER A 237 31.00 -3.86 -0.24
C SER A 237 30.71 -5.35 -0.32
N TYR A 238 29.47 -5.74 -0.04
CA TYR A 238 29.03 -7.13 0.00
C TYR A 238 27.88 -7.36 -0.98
N GLU A 239 27.98 -8.35 -1.86
CA GLU A 239 26.93 -8.65 -2.82
C GLU A 239 25.77 -9.38 -2.14
N ILE A 240 24.54 -8.92 -2.38
CA ILE A 240 23.33 -9.62 -1.93
C ILE A 240 22.97 -10.67 -2.98
N VAL A 241 22.95 -11.93 -2.57
CA VAL A 241 22.66 -13.05 -3.46
C VAL A 241 21.39 -13.75 -3.01
N TYR A 242 20.49 -14.03 -3.96
CA TYR A 242 19.26 -14.73 -3.65
C TYR A 242 19.53 -16.23 -3.43
N GLY A 243 19.00 -16.77 -2.33
CA GLY A 243 19.07 -18.19 -2.02
C GLY A 243 19.43 -18.51 -0.56
N PRO A 244 19.34 -19.79 -0.16
CA PRO A 244 19.67 -20.21 1.19
C PRO A 244 21.16 -20.01 1.49
N SER A 245 21.50 -19.83 2.77
CA SER A 245 22.89 -19.62 3.19
C SER A 245 23.81 -20.79 2.86
N SER A 246 23.29 -22.02 2.81
CA SER A 246 24.05 -23.20 2.42
C SER A 246 24.58 -23.14 0.99
N ALA A 247 23.95 -22.37 0.10
CA ALA A 247 24.38 -22.20 -1.28
C ALA A 247 25.57 -21.24 -1.43
N TRP A 248 25.90 -20.47 -0.40
CA TRP A 248 26.88 -19.38 -0.47
C TRP A 248 27.82 -19.40 0.73
N GLN A 249 29.07 -19.79 0.51
CA GLN A 249 30.11 -19.88 1.55
C GLN A 249 31.16 -18.76 1.48
N LYS A 250 30.95 -17.75 0.62
CA LYS A 250 31.92 -16.68 0.44
C LYS A 250 31.60 -15.49 1.36
N ALA A 251 32.62 -15.01 2.05
CA ALA A 251 32.51 -13.93 3.03
C ALA A 251 32.33 -12.52 2.43
N ASP A 252 32.25 -12.40 1.10
CA ASP A 252 31.93 -11.19 0.33
C ASP A 252 30.48 -11.18 -0.19
N LYS A 253 29.69 -12.23 0.09
CA LYS A 253 28.30 -12.39 -0.33
C LYS A 253 27.38 -12.56 0.88
N ILE A 254 26.23 -11.91 0.84
CA ILE A 254 25.17 -12.03 1.84
C ILE A 254 24.01 -12.81 1.20
N PRO A 255 23.81 -14.09 1.57
CA PRO A 255 22.67 -14.85 1.10
C PRO A 255 21.38 -14.33 1.72
N MET A 256 20.36 -14.11 0.90
CA MET A 256 19.07 -13.60 1.30
C MET A 256 17.95 -14.42 0.67
N VAL A 257 16.99 -14.82 1.49
CA VAL A 257 15.71 -15.38 1.03
C VAL A 257 14.63 -14.37 1.36
N THR A 258 13.89 -13.95 0.35
CA THR A 258 12.76 -13.03 0.46
C THR A 258 11.44 -13.79 0.50
N ARG A 259 10.43 -13.15 1.08
CA ARG A 259 9.04 -13.61 1.05
C ARG A 259 8.37 -13.14 -0.25
N SER A 260 7.36 -13.89 -0.66
CA SER A 260 6.36 -13.39 -1.61
C SER A 260 5.40 -12.42 -0.92
N VAL A 261 4.57 -11.71 -1.67
CA VAL A 261 3.50 -10.88 -1.08
C VAL A 261 2.58 -11.72 -0.20
N LEU A 262 2.21 -12.93 -0.65
CA LEU A 262 1.41 -13.85 0.16
C LEU A 262 2.13 -14.23 1.46
N GLY A 263 3.44 -14.51 1.39
CA GLY A 263 4.26 -14.77 2.57
C GLY A 263 4.33 -13.59 3.53
N ILE A 264 4.43 -12.36 3.01
CA ILE A 264 4.39 -11.12 3.80
C ILE A 264 3.05 -11.01 4.55
N LEU A 265 1.93 -11.12 3.84
CA LEU A 265 0.60 -10.97 4.42
C LEU A 265 0.30 -12.09 5.44
N THR A 266 0.80 -13.31 5.20
CA THR A 266 0.69 -14.44 6.13
C THR A 266 1.48 -14.19 7.42
N ASP A 267 2.71 -13.68 7.31
CA ASP A 267 3.54 -13.35 8.48
C ASP A 267 2.93 -12.20 9.31
N LEU A 268 2.44 -11.16 8.64
CA LEU A 268 1.70 -10.08 9.30
C LEU A 268 0.44 -10.61 9.98
N GLY A 269 -0.31 -11.51 9.32
CA GLY A 269 -1.50 -12.16 9.86
C GLY A 269 -1.20 -12.90 11.16
N ALA A 270 -0.09 -13.64 11.22
CA ALA A 270 0.31 -14.40 12.41
C ALA A 270 0.63 -13.53 13.64
N GLN A 271 0.91 -12.25 13.45
CA GLN A 271 1.14 -11.27 14.51
C GLN A 271 -0.15 -10.56 14.97
N VAL A 272 -1.27 -10.73 14.23
CA VAL A 272 -2.56 -10.12 14.57
C VAL A 272 -3.09 -10.71 15.88
N GLN A 273 -3.56 -9.83 16.76
CA GLN A 273 -4.28 -10.22 17.97
C GLN A 273 -5.67 -10.72 17.59
N VAL A 274 -6.05 -11.87 18.13
CA VAL A 274 -7.34 -12.52 17.87
C VAL A 274 -8.05 -12.79 19.19
N PRO A 275 -9.40 -12.80 19.23
CA PRO A 275 -10.13 -13.17 20.43
C PRO A 275 -9.77 -14.58 20.90
N ALA A 276 -9.62 -14.78 22.22
CA ALA A 276 -9.23 -16.08 22.78
C ALA A 276 -10.21 -17.21 22.41
N GLU A 277 -11.49 -16.88 22.27
CA GLU A 277 -12.56 -17.78 21.81
C GLU A 277 -12.20 -18.44 20.46
N ARG A 278 -11.63 -17.67 19.53
CA ARG A 278 -11.23 -18.12 18.19
C ARG A 278 -9.99 -19.02 18.17
N ILE A 279 -9.19 -18.93 19.21
CA ILE A 279 -8.06 -19.84 19.42
C ILE A 279 -8.59 -21.16 20.02
N ASN A 280 -9.49 -21.05 21.00
CA ASN A 280 -10.04 -22.19 21.72
C ASN A 280 -10.96 -23.07 20.86
N ASP A 281 -11.72 -22.48 19.93
CA ASP A 281 -12.61 -23.19 19.01
C ASP A 281 -11.90 -23.78 17.78
N GLY A 282 -10.59 -23.53 17.65
CA GLY A 282 -9.77 -24.02 16.54
C GLY A 282 -9.90 -23.22 15.24
N SER A 283 -10.63 -22.09 15.22
CA SER A 283 -10.72 -21.21 14.04
C SER A 283 -9.35 -20.68 13.63
N THR A 284 -8.45 -20.47 14.59
CA THR A 284 -7.08 -20.01 14.32
C THR A 284 -6.08 -20.46 15.39
N LYS A 285 -4.78 -20.34 15.10
CA LYS A 285 -3.69 -20.71 16.03
C LYS A 285 -3.42 -19.58 17.06
N PRO A 286 -2.67 -19.81 18.15
CA PRO A 286 -2.16 -18.73 18.99
C PRO A 286 -1.32 -17.71 18.20
N THR A 287 -1.37 -16.44 18.58
CA THR A 287 -0.57 -15.37 17.97
C THR A 287 0.92 -15.61 18.26
N VAL A 288 1.77 -15.41 17.24
CA VAL A 288 3.22 -15.66 17.37
C VAL A 288 3.83 -14.61 18.28
N GLY A 289 4.60 -15.07 19.27
CA GLY A 289 5.34 -14.21 20.20
C GLY A 289 6.51 -13.50 19.53
N LEU A 290 6.82 -12.30 20.01
CA LEU A 290 7.99 -11.54 19.57
C LEU A 290 9.21 -11.94 20.41
N ILE A 291 10.37 -12.04 19.77
CA ILE A 291 11.64 -12.41 20.41
C ILE A 291 12.76 -11.44 20.01
N GLY A 292 13.98 -11.66 20.54
CA GLY A 292 15.15 -10.90 20.12
C GLY A 292 15.10 -9.43 20.55
N GLY A 293 14.35 -9.13 21.61
CA GLY A 293 14.15 -7.77 22.13
C GLY A 293 13.05 -6.98 21.41
N GLU A 294 12.37 -7.56 20.42
CA GLU A 294 11.17 -6.97 19.83
C GLU A 294 10.00 -7.07 20.80
N THR A 295 9.36 -5.94 21.06
CA THR A 295 8.19 -5.85 21.95
C THR A 295 6.92 -5.45 21.21
N ARG A 296 7.07 -5.02 19.95
CA ARG A 296 5.98 -4.49 19.12
C ARG A 296 5.84 -5.29 17.83
N PRO A 297 4.63 -5.71 17.42
CA PRO A 297 4.38 -6.25 16.09
C PRO A 297 4.77 -5.28 14.98
N THR A 298 4.96 -5.78 13.76
CA THR A 298 5.20 -4.90 12.60
C THR A 298 4.02 -3.95 12.38
N ILE A 299 2.81 -4.50 12.43
CA ILE A 299 1.53 -3.78 12.36
C ILE A 299 0.68 -4.24 13.53
N ILE A 300 0.22 -3.30 14.35
CA ILE A 300 -0.72 -3.58 15.44
C ILE A 300 -2.12 -3.57 14.83
N VAL A 301 -2.75 -4.75 14.84
CA VAL A 301 -4.15 -4.92 14.48
C VAL A 301 -4.90 -5.34 15.74
N HIS A 302 -5.88 -4.53 16.11
CA HIS A 302 -6.78 -4.79 17.22
C HIS A 302 -7.97 -5.62 16.75
N SER A 303 -8.59 -6.34 17.69
CA SER A 303 -9.81 -7.12 17.46
C SER A 303 -10.82 -6.85 18.57
N GLY A 304 -12.11 -6.80 18.23
CA GLY A 304 -13.19 -6.52 19.17
C GLY A 304 -14.56 -6.63 18.52
N LYS A 305 -15.65 -6.34 19.25
CA LYS A 305 -17.00 -6.38 18.67
C LYS A 305 -17.21 -5.23 17.68
N THR A 306 -16.81 -4.02 18.05
CA THR A 306 -16.92 -2.81 17.25
C THR A 306 -15.58 -2.09 17.20
N ALA A 307 -15.21 -1.59 16.02
CA ALA A 307 -14.05 -0.72 15.86
C ALA A 307 -14.39 0.73 16.25
N PRO A 308 -13.40 1.55 16.66
CA PRO A 308 -13.58 2.99 16.82
C PRO A 308 -13.94 3.68 15.50
N ASP A 309 -14.82 4.69 15.56
CA ASP A 309 -15.28 5.45 14.38
C ASP A 309 -14.12 6.11 13.62
N ASN A 310 -13.06 6.48 14.34
CA ASN A 310 -11.90 7.17 13.77
C ASN A 310 -10.77 6.23 13.34
N ALA A 311 -10.96 4.90 13.33
CA ALA A 311 -9.92 3.94 12.95
C ALA A 311 -9.24 4.29 11.61
N TYR A 312 -7.94 3.99 11.50
CA TYR A 312 -7.20 4.21 10.24
C TYR A 312 -7.75 3.36 9.10
N VAL A 313 -8.02 2.08 9.40
CA VAL A 313 -8.67 1.11 8.54
C VAL A 313 -9.37 0.10 9.45
N MET A 314 -10.52 -0.40 9.00
CA MET A 314 -11.26 -1.46 9.66
C MET A 314 -11.80 -2.46 8.65
N ILE A 315 -12.03 -3.69 9.09
CA ILE A 315 -12.83 -4.70 8.39
C ILE A 315 -13.73 -5.43 9.39
N PRO A 316 -14.96 -5.82 9.03
CA PRO A 316 -15.67 -6.88 9.72
C PRO A 316 -15.13 -8.25 9.24
N TYR A 317 -14.97 -9.20 10.16
CA TYR A 317 -14.65 -10.59 9.85
C TYR A 317 -15.35 -11.52 10.84
N GLY A 318 -16.28 -12.33 10.33
CA GLY A 318 -17.16 -13.15 11.17
C GLY A 318 -17.97 -12.29 12.15
N GLY A 319 -17.87 -12.59 13.45
CA GLY A 319 -18.54 -11.85 14.53
C GLY A 319 -17.70 -10.74 15.16
N SER A 320 -16.56 -10.37 14.58
CA SER A 320 -15.64 -9.39 15.15
C SER A 320 -15.23 -8.34 14.11
N SER A 321 -14.83 -7.18 14.61
CA SER A 321 -14.19 -6.11 13.84
C SER A 321 -12.69 -6.14 14.09
N TYR A 322 -11.91 -5.94 13.03
CA TYR A 322 -10.47 -5.79 13.07
C TYR A 322 -10.09 -4.40 12.59
N TRP A 323 -9.18 -3.73 13.28
CA TRP A 323 -8.80 -2.36 12.92
C TRP A 323 -7.37 -2.00 13.30
N VAL A 324 -6.88 -0.94 12.67
CA VAL A 324 -5.63 -0.25 13.03
C VAL A 324 -5.98 1.12 13.58
N ASP A 325 -5.39 1.49 14.70
CA ASP A 325 -5.65 2.79 15.31
C ASP A 325 -5.12 3.96 14.47
N ARG A 326 -5.88 5.06 14.44
CA ARG A 326 -5.50 6.27 13.69
C ARG A 326 -4.22 6.91 14.17
N ASN A 327 -3.93 6.77 15.46
CA ASN A 327 -2.81 7.43 16.12
C ASN A 327 -1.53 6.59 16.07
N ASP A 328 -1.59 5.37 15.54
CA ASP A 328 -0.43 4.49 15.41
C ASP A 328 0.33 4.80 14.11
N PHE A 329 1.31 5.72 14.19
CA PHE A 329 2.11 6.10 13.04
C PHE A 329 2.91 4.93 12.46
N ASP A 330 3.53 4.12 13.31
CA ASP A 330 4.41 3.04 12.87
C ASP A 330 3.62 1.95 12.12
N SER A 331 2.43 1.59 12.60
CA SER A 331 1.54 0.66 11.87
C SER A 331 1.07 1.25 10.54
N LYS A 332 0.71 2.53 10.50
CA LYS A 332 0.30 3.20 9.25
C LYS A 332 1.43 3.22 8.23
N TYR A 333 2.65 3.53 8.69
CA TYR A 333 3.82 3.57 7.83
C TYR A 333 4.20 2.18 7.32
N ALA A 334 4.13 1.15 8.17
CA ALA A 334 4.29 -0.24 7.75
C ALA A 334 3.23 -0.66 6.70
N PHE A 335 1.97 -0.22 6.84
CA PHE A 335 0.94 -0.40 5.82
C PHE A 335 1.34 0.22 4.47
N THR A 336 1.90 1.44 4.49
CA THR A 336 2.39 2.10 3.28
C THR A 336 3.55 1.33 2.64
N VAL A 337 4.48 0.79 3.44
CA VAL A 337 5.57 -0.04 2.93
C VAL A 337 5.02 -1.32 2.27
N VAL A 338 4.04 -1.98 2.87
CA VAL A 338 3.37 -3.15 2.27
C VAL A 338 2.68 -2.79 0.95
N GLN A 339 1.99 -1.65 0.88
CA GLN A 339 1.37 -1.16 -0.36
C GLN A 339 2.40 -0.95 -1.48
N ASN A 340 3.54 -0.32 -1.16
CA ASN A 340 4.61 -0.10 -2.13
C ASN A 340 5.21 -1.42 -2.63
N LEU A 341 5.41 -2.40 -1.74
CA LEU A 341 5.90 -3.73 -2.11
C LEU A 341 4.93 -4.48 -3.03
N MET A 342 3.62 -4.41 -2.75
CA MET A 342 2.59 -4.97 -3.61
C MET A 342 2.57 -4.30 -4.99
N ALA A 343 2.59 -2.98 -5.03
CA ALA A 343 2.61 -2.23 -6.28
C ALA A 343 3.85 -2.56 -7.13
N LEU A 344 5.01 -2.73 -6.49
CA LEU A 344 6.24 -3.14 -7.17
C LEU A 344 6.14 -4.56 -7.76
N ALA A 345 5.51 -5.48 -7.02
CA ALA A 345 5.30 -6.85 -7.48
C ALA A 345 4.28 -6.93 -8.64
N GLU A 346 3.24 -6.08 -8.61
CA GLU A 346 2.25 -5.97 -9.68
C GLU A 346 2.82 -5.31 -10.93
N ALA A 347 3.69 -4.30 -10.78
CA ALA A 347 4.27 -3.55 -11.90
C ALA A 347 5.04 -4.45 -12.87
N ASP A 348 5.76 -5.44 -12.35
CA ASP A 348 6.53 -6.42 -13.14
C ASP A 348 5.64 -7.30 -14.05
N THR A 349 4.32 -7.29 -13.82
CA THR A 349 3.33 -8.04 -14.62
C THR A 349 2.54 -7.19 -15.61
N SER A 350 2.64 -5.86 -15.51
CA SER A 350 1.73 -4.92 -16.18
C SER A 350 2.16 -4.55 -17.61
N SER A 351 2.18 -5.53 -18.52
CA SER A 351 2.19 -5.21 -19.95
C SER A 351 0.74 -5.04 -20.44
N LYS A 352 0.40 -3.80 -20.80
CA LYS A 352 -0.82 -3.32 -21.49
C LYS A 352 -1.98 -2.84 -20.61
N ALA A 353 -2.09 -1.51 -20.51
CA ALA A 353 -3.36 -0.87 -20.23
C ALA A 353 -4.35 -1.12 -21.39
N PRO A 354 -5.63 -1.39 -21.13
CA PRO A 354 -6.63 -1.51 -22.19
C PRO A 354 -6.85 -0.14 -22.85
N VAL A 355 -6.71 -0.09 -24.18
CA VAL A 355 -7.05 1.07 -25.00
C VAL A 355 -8.58 1.11 -25.11
N VAL A 356 -9.22 2.03 -24.39
CA VAL A 356 -10.65 2.29 -24.53
C VAL A 356 -10.82 3.47 -25.49
N THR A 357 -11.36 3.19 -26.67
CA THR A 357 -11.77 4.21 -27.65
C THR A 357 -13.24 4.56 -27.37
N ILE A 358 -13.51 5.77 -26.88
CA ILE A 358 -14.88 6.26 -26.69
C ILE A 358 -15.30 7.04 -27.95
N PRO A 359 -16.42 6.70 -28.62
CA PRO A 359 -16.96 7.54 -29.68
C PRO A 359 -17.51 8.84 -29.07
N ALA A 360 -17.03 9.98 -29.55
CA ALA A 360 -17.63 11.27 -29.25
C ALA A 360 -18.91 11.41 -30.07
N ASN A 361 -20.06 11.55 -29.41
CA ASN A 361 -21.31 12.01 -30.02
C ASN A 361 -21.56 13.46 -29.60
#